data_AF-A0A259F516-F1
#
_entry.id   AF-A0A259F516-F1
#
_cell.length_a   1.000
_cell.length_b   1.000
_cell.length_c   1.000
_cell.angle_alpha   90.00
_cell.angle_beta   90.00
_cell.angle_gamma   90.00
#
_symmetry.space_group_name_H-M   'P 1'
#
loop_
_entity.id
_entity.type
_entity.pdbx_description
1 polymer ?
#
loop_
_entity_poly.entity_id
_entity_poly.type
_entity_poly.pdbx_seq_one_letter_code
_entity_poly.pdbx_strand_id
1 'polypeptide(L)'
;MTFTDLLERLPGLNSLPSLGTLFAEINADVGNSDIVFLLVLACLMLTIHGVAVLVIAGIFHWVDNKLENKQVYGANFLSYFIAILLIVGIHLLEIIAWAYICIGLQVFPTNLQTLYFAGEMYTTVGFGDYTLVERWKIIPIIISFSGIFAVSLSG
;
A
#
# COMPACT_ATOMS: atom_id res chain seq x y z
N MET A 1 -15.14 -6.00 40.76
CA MET A 1 -14.01 -5.44 40.00
C MET A 1 -14.45 -4.08 39.51
N THR A 2 -13.81 -3.02 39.99
CA THR A 2 -14.18 -1.63 39.66
C THR A 2 -13.37 -1.13 38.47
N PHE A 3 -13.87 -0.11 37.77
CA PHE A 3 -13.21 0.46 36.58
C PHE A 3 -11.80 1.00 36.91
N THR A 4 -11.61 1.52 38.11
CA THR A 4 -10.32 1.96 38.66
C THR A 4 -9.31 0.82 38.80
N ASP A 5 -9.74 -0.36 39.27
CA ASP A 5 -8.88 -1.56 39.34
C ASP A 5 -8.40 -2.00 37.95
N LEU A 6 -9.15 -1.67 36.89
CA LEU A 6 -8.86 -2.03 35.51
C LEU A 6 -7.84 -1.06 34.88
N LEU A 7 -7.91 0.22 35.23
CA LEU A 7 -6.94 1.25 34.83
C LEU A 7 -5.58 1.08 35.54
N GLU A 8 -5.58 0.73 36.82
CA GLU A 8 -4.32 0.50 37.57
C GLU A 8 -3.52 -0.72 37.07
N ARG A 9 -4.18 -1.67 36.38
CA ARG A 9 -3.52 -2.82 35.73
C ARG A 9 -2.86 -2.48 34.39
N LEU A 10 -3.02 -1.27 33.88
CA LEU A 10 -2.39 -0.81 32.64
C LEU A 10 -1.11 -0.01 32.98
N PRO A 11 0.07 -0.67 33.03
CA PRO A 11 1.29 -0.08 33.58
C PRO A 11 1.78 1.18 32.85
N GLY A 12 1.34 1.39 31.60
CA GLY A 12 1.78 2.49 30.75
C GLY A 12 0.94 3.77 30.86
N LEU A 13 -0.21 3.78 31.54
CA LEU A 13 -1.09 4.95 31.60
C LEU A 13 -0.44 6.15 32.30
N ASN A 14 0.39 5.89 33.32
CA ASN A 14 1.10 6.93 34.07
C ASN A 14 2.38 7.43 33.36
N SER A 15 2.82 6.76 32.29
CA SER A 15 4.04 7.09 31.54
C SER A 15 3.76 7.44 30.09
N LEU A 16 2.53 7.84 29.76
CA LEU A 16 2.18 8.27 28.41
C LEU A 16 2.93 9.56 28.05
N PRO A 17 3.60 9.61 26.90
CA PRO A 17 4.15 10.86 26.40
C PRO A 17 3.02 11.85 26.16
N SER A 18 3.31 13.14 26.36
CA SER A 18 2.37 14.17 25.93
C SER A 18 2.21 14.12 24.40
N LEU A 19 1.05 14.51 23.88
CA LEU A 19 0.83 14.60 22.43
C LEU A 19 1.90 15.46 21.75
N GLY A 20 2.38 16.52 22.42
CA GLY A 20 3.47 17.35 21.91
C GLY A 20 4.82 16.62 21.83
N THR A 21 5.14 15.80 22.83
CA THR A 21 6.36 14.97 22.84
C THR A 21 6.32 13.95 21.72
N LEU A 22 5.22 13.21 21.61
CA LEU A 22 5.02 12.22 20.54
C LEU A 22 5.08 12.88 19.16
N PHE A 23 4.43 14.03 18.99
CA PHE A 23 4.48 14.77 17.74
C PHE A 23 5.90 15.24 17.39
N ALA A 24 6.67 15.69 18.38
CA ALA A 24 8.06 16.10 18.16
C ALA A 24 8.96 14.91 17.77
N GLU A 25 8.78 13.75 18.41
CA GLU A 25 9.49 12.50 18.06
C GLU A 25 9.15 12.06 16.63
N ILE A 26 7.86 12.04 16.27
CA ILE A 26 7.40 11.71 14.92
C ILE A 26 7.95 12.72 13.91
N ASN A 27 7.91 14.01 14.20
CA ASN A 27 8.40 15.03 13.27
C ASN A 27 9.92 14.99 13.11
N ALA A 28 10.67 14.61 14.14
CA ALA A 28 12.11 14.40 14.04
C ALA A 28 12.44 13.19 13.16
N ASP A 29 11.64 12.13 13.24
CA ASP A 29 11.80 10.92 12.43
C ASP A 29 11.34 11.15 10.98
N VAL A 30 10.09 11.60 10.79
CA VAL A 30 9.45 11.87 9.47
C VAL A 30 10.03 13.10 8.77
N GLY A 31 10.63 14.04 9.50
CA GLY A 31 11.28 15.23 8.96
C GLY A 31 12.52 14.95 8.10
N ASN A 32 12.95 13.69 8.01
CA ASN A 32 13.99 13.27 7.08
C ASN A 32 13.52 13.42 5.61
N SER A 33 14.35 14.04 4.77
CA SER A 33 14.09 14.26 3.35
C SER A 33 13.75 12.96 2.60
N ASP A 34 14.35 11.84 3.02
CA ASP A 34 14.14 10.54 2.38
C ASP A 34 12.71 10.02 2.60
N ILE A 35 12.14 10.25 3.78
CA ILE A 35 10.79 9.80 4.12
C ILE A 35 9.76 10.68 3.41
N VAL A 36 9.96 11.99 3.39
CA VAL A 36 9.11 12.90 2.62
C VAL A 36 9.12 12.54 1.14
N PHE A 37 10.29 12.22 0.58
CA PHE A 37 10.42 11.76 -0.79
C PHE A 37 9.62 10.47 -1.03
N LEU A 38 9.70 9.49 -0.13
CA LEU A 38 8.93 8.24 -0.21
C LEU A 38 7.41 8.47 -0.15
N LEU A 39 6.96 9.38 0.71
CA LEU A 39 5.54 9.73 0.82
C LEU A 39 5.01 10.38 -0.46
N VAL A 40 5.75 11.34 -1.02
CA VAL A 40 5.38 11.98 -2.30
C VAL A 40 5.33 10.95 -3.41
N LEU A 41 6.31 10.04 -3.45
CA LEU A 41 6.36 8.97 -4.44
C LEU A 41 5.17 7.99 -4.28
N ALA A 42 4.80 7.65 -3.05
CA ALA A 42 3.61 6.83 -2.77
C ALA A 42 2.32 7.52 -3.27
N CYS A 43 2.15 8.82 -2.99
CA CYS A 43 1.02 9.59 -3.50
C CYS A 43 0.98 9.65 -5.04
N LEU A 44 2.14 9.81 -5.68
CA LEU A 44 2.24 9.81 -7.13
C LEU A 44 1.88 8.44 -7.71
N MET A 45 2.38 7.34 -7.14
CA MET A 45 2.03 5.98 -7.56
C MET A 45 0.53 5.74 -7.43
N LEU A 46 -0.08 6.11 -6.30
CA LEU A 46 -1.52 5.97 -6.11
C LEU A 46 -2.34 6.82 -7.09
N THR A 47 -1.86 8.01 -7.45
CA THR A 47 -2.49 8.85 -8.48
C THR A 47 -2.44 8.16 -9.84
N ILE A 48 -1.28 7.60 -10.21
CA ILE A 48 -1.12 6.86 -11.46
C ILE A 48 -2.01 5.61 -11.46
N HIS A 49 -2.08 4.87 -10.35
CA HIS A 49 -2.97 3.72 -10.17
C HIS A 49 -4.44 4.11 -10.39
N GLY A 50 -4.91 5.16 -9.73
CA GLY A 50 -6.28 5.66 -9.88
C GLY A 50 -6.61 6.05 -11.32
N VAL A 51 -5.68 6.70 -12.03
CA VAL A 51 -5.85 6.99 -13.46
C VAL A 51 -5.90 5.72 -14.30
N ALA A 52 -5.04 4.74 -14.03
CA ALA A 52 -5.02 3.46 -14.74
C ALA A 52 -6.32 2.68 -14.56
N VAL A 53 -6.84 2.60 -13.33
CA VAL A 53 -8.15 1.99 -13.03
C VAL A 53 -9.28 2.74 -13.74
N LEU A 54 -9.28 4.08 -13.71
CA LEU A 54 -10.30 4.89 -14.40
C LEU A 54 -10.30 4.64 -15.92
N VAL A 55 -9.12 4.52 -16.54
CA VAL A 55 -8.98 4.19 -17.96
C VAL A 55 -9.53 2.79 -18.24
N ILE A 56 -9.18 1.79 -17.42
CA ILE A 56 -9.70 0.42 -17.57
C ILE A 56 -11.22 0.39 -17.45
N ALA A 57 -11.78 1.03 -16.41
CA ALA A 57 -13.22 1.11 -16.19
C ALA A 57 -13.94 1.82 -17.34
N GLY A 58 -13.37 2.92 -17.86
CA GLY A 58 -13.90 3.63 -19.01
C GLY A 58 -13.92 2.79 -20.29
N ILE A 59 -12.84 2.06 -20.56
CA ILE A 59 -12.77 1.12 -21.70
C ILE A 59 -13.76 -0.03 -21.51
N PHE A 60 -13.83 -0.61 -20.30
CA PHE A 60 -14.75 -1.69 -19.97
C PHE A 60 -16.21 -1.28 -20.22
N HIS A 61 -16.67 -0.15 -19.66
CA HIS A 61 -18.03 0.35 -19.89
C HIS A 61 -18.32 0.66 -21.36
N TRP A 62 -17.33 1.13 -22.13
CA TRP A 62 -17.50 1.35 -23.56
C TRP A 62 -17.65 0.04 -24.34
N VAL A 63 -16.86 -0.98 -24.01
CA VAL A 63 -16.95 -2.33 -24.62
C VAL A 63 -18.28 -2.99 -24.25
N ASP A 64 -18.64 -2.97 -22.97
CA ASP A 64 -19.85 -3.61 -22.44
C ASP A 64 -21.12 -3.06 -23.08
N ASN A 65 -21.27 -1.72 -23.15
CA ASN A 65 -22.38 -1.06 -23.85
C ASN A 65 -22.50 -1.48 -25.33
N LYS A 66 -21.38 -1.74 -26.01
CA LYS A 66 -21.40 -2.21 -27.41
C LYS A 66 -21.81 -3.68 -27.54
N LEU A 67 -21.50 -4.50 -26.54
CA LEU A 67 -21.76 -5.94 -26.56
C LEU A 67 -23.19 -6.26 -26.12
N GLU A 68 -23.73 -5.52 -25.15
CA GLU A 68 -25.15 -5.64 -24.74
C GLU A 68 -26.10 -5.36 -25.90
N ASN A 69 -25.79 -4.35 -26.72
CA ASN A 69 -26.57 -4.03 -27.92
C ASN A 69 -26.58 -5.17 -28.97
N LYS A 70 -25.71 -6.18 -28.82
CA LYS A 70 -25.62 -7.35 -29.69
C LYS A 70 -26.06 -8.67 -29.03
N GLN A 71 -26.51 -8.65 -27.77
CA GLN A 71 -26.92 -9.84 -27.00
C GLN A 71 -25.89 -10.99 -26.97
N VAL A 72 -24.58 -10.68 -26.97
CA VAL A 72 -23.51 -11.69 -26.97
C VAL A 72 -23.01 -11.95 -25.55
N TYR A 73 -23.73 -12.77 -24.78
CA TYR A 73 -23.43 -13.05 -23.36
C TYR A 73 -21.99 -13.53 -23.09
N GLY A 74 -21.39 -14.33 -23.97
CA GLY A 74 -20.01 -14.82 -23.79
C GLY A 74 -18.94 -13.73 -23.92
N ALA A 75 -19.21 -12.66 -24.67
CA ALA A 75 -18.27 -11.56 -24.85
C ALA A 75 -18.24 -10.62 -23.63
N ASN A 76 -19.37 -10.40 -22.96
CA ASN A 76 -19.41 -9.62 -21.71
C ASN A 76 -18.56 -10.28 -20.62
N PHE A 77 -18.71 -11.60 -20.43
CA PHE A 77 -17.89 -12.35 -19.47
C PHE A 77 -16.39 -12.22 -19.75
N LEU A 78 -15.98 -12.38 -21.02
CA LEU A 78 -14.57 -12.25 -21.40
C LEU A 78 -14.05 -10.83 -21.15
N SER A 79 -14.83 -9.80 -21.46
CA SER A 79 -14.43 -8.41 -21.23
C SER A 79 -14.20 -8.09 -19.75
N TYR A 80 -15.08 -8.61 -18.87
CA TYR A 80 -14.97 -8.46 -17.43
C TYR A 80 -13.75 -9.22 -16.88
N PHE A 81 -13.53 -10.45 -17.35
CA PHE A 81 -12.36 -11.25 -16.98
C PHE A 81 -11.05 -10.55 -17.37
N ILE A 82 -10.98 -9.96 -18.56
CA ILE A 82 -9.81 -9.19 -19.00
C ILE A 82 -9.61 -7.96 -18.10
N ALA A 83 -10.68 -7.23 -17.76
CA ALA A 83 -10.58 -6.06 -16.87
C ALA A 83 -9.99 -6.43 -15.50
N ILE A 84 -10.43 -7.53 -14.90
CA ILE A 84 -9.85 -8.05 -13.64
C ILE A 84 -8.36 -8.38 -13.82
N LEU A 85 -7.97 -9.06 -14.90
CA LEU A 85 -6.56 -9.40 -15.13
C LEU A 85 -5.68 -8.15 -15.30
N LEU A 86 -6.20 -7.09 -15.94
CA LEU A 86 -5.50 -5.82 -16.07
C LEU A 86 -5.31 -5.14 -14.70
N ILE A 87 -6.35 -5.13 -13.87
CA ILE A 87 -6.29 -4.60 -12.50
C ILE A 87 -5.25 -5.36 -11.67
N VAL A 88 -5.29 -6.71 -11.68
CA VAL A 88 -4.27 -7.54 -11.02
C VAL A 88 -2.88 -7.24 -11.57
N GLY A 89 -2.74 -7.05 -12.88
CA GLY A 89 -1.49 -6.66 -13.51
C GLY A 89 -0.94 -5.34 -12.97
N ILE A 90 -1.78 -4.33 -12.77
CA ILE A 90 -1.36 -3.05 -12.17
C ILE A 90 -0.84 -3.25 -10.74
N HIS A 91 -1.53 -4.03 -9.91
CA HIS A 91 -1.07 -4.32 -8.55
C HIS A 91 0.31 -5.01 -8.54
N LEU A 92 0.54 -5.96 -9.44
CA LEU A 92 1.85 -6.61 -9.59
C LEU A 92 2.93 -5.61 -10.03
N LEU A 93 2.61 -4.66 -10.90
CA LEU A 93 3.53 -3.59 -11.30
C LEU A 93 3.87 -2.65 -10.13
N GLU A 94 2.91 -2.32 -9.27
CA GLU A 94 3.15 -1.52 -8.08
C GLU A 94 4.05 -2.23 -7.07
N ILE A 95 3.88 -3.54 -6.88
CA ILE A 95 4.80 -4.35 -6.04
C ILE A 95 6.23 -4.29 -6.60
N ILE A 96 6.38 -4.43 -7.92
CA ILE A 96 7.68 -4.33 -8.59
C ILE A 96 8.26 -2.93 -8.43
N ALA A 97 7.45 -1.87 -8.58
CA ALA A 97 7.88 -0.49 -8.38
C ALA A 97 8.41 -0.26 -6.96
N TRP A 98 7.67 -0.72 -5.94
CA TRP A 98 8.11 -0.67 -4.55
C TRP A 98 9.40 -1.45 -4.30
N ALA A 99 9.54 -2.63 -4.91
CA ALA A 99 10.78 -3.40 -4.83
C ALA A 99 11.97 -2.61 -5.40
N TYR A 100 11.83 -1.99 -6.58
CA TYR A 100 12.89 -1.17 -7.17
C TYR A 100 13.25 0.04 -6.31
N ILE A 101 12.26 0.71 -5.72
CA ILE A 101 12.48 1.82 -4.78
C ILE A 101 13.32 1.34 -3.59
N CYS A 102 12.94 0.21 -2.98
CA CYS A 102 13.66 -0.34 -1.84
C CYS A 102 15.05 -0.88 -2.19
N ILE A 103 15.25 -1.40 -3.41
CA ILE A 103 16.57 -1.79 -3.93
C ILE A 103 17.46 -0.55 -4.07
N GLY A 104 16.93 0.54 -4.65
CA GLY A 104 17.64 1.81 -4.79
C GLY A 104 18.06 2.42 -3.45
N LEU A 105 17.23 2.26 -2.41
CA LEU A 105 17.51 2.68 -1.04
C LEU A 105 18.40 1.69 -0.25
N GLN A 106 18.77 0.56 -0.87
CA GLN A 106 19.56 -0.51 -0.27
C GLN A 106 18.98 -0.95 1.09
N VAL A 107 17.65 -1.15 1.14
CA VAL A 107 16.95 -1.56 2.37
C VAL A 107 17.44 -2.93 2.84
N PHE A 108 17.71 -3.85 1.90
CA PHE A 108 18.21 -5.20 2.16
C PHE A 108 19.40 -5.55 1.26
N PRO A 109 20.24 -6.52 1.66
CA PRO A 109 21.41 -6.94 0.88
C PRO A 109 21.07 -7.70 -0.41
N THR A 110 19.87 -8.29 -0.51
CA THR A 110 19.48 -9.07 -1.69
C THR A 110 18.22 -8.52 -2.35
N ASN A 111 18.22 -8.51 -3.69
CA ASN A 111 17.09 -8.03 -4.49
C ASN A 111 15.83 -8.89 -4.27
N LEU A 112 16.01 -10.21 -4.12
CA LEU A 112 14.89 -11.13 -3.94
C LEU A 112 14.23 -10.95 -2.56
N GLN A 113 15.02 -10.77 -1.49
CA GLN A 113 14.48 -10.41 -0.17
C GLN A 113 13.71 -9.10 -0.22
N THR A 114 14.21 -8.11 -0.98
CA THR A 114 13.55 -6.82 -1.15
C THR A 114 12.22 -6.94 -1.89
N LEU A 115 12.14 -7.81 -2.91
CA LEU A 115 10.89 -8.10 -3.62
C LEU A 115 9.87 -8.80 -2.70
N TYR A 116 10.30 -9.79 -1.91
CA TYR A 116 9.41 -10.45 -0.94
C TYR A 116 8.91 -9.49 0.12
N PHE A 117 9.80 -8.66 0.67
CA PHE A 117 9.42 -7.60 1.58
C PHE A 117 8.36 -6.67 0.96
N ALA A 118 8.63 -6.12 -0.23
CA ALA A 118 7.70 -5.20 -0.90
C ALA A 118 6.33 -5.86 -1.16
N GLY A 119 6.33 -7.10 -1.65
CA GLY A 119 5.10 -7.85 -1.90
C GLY A 119 4.31 -8.13 -0.63
N GLU A 120 4.98 -8.58 0.43
CA GLU A 120 4.33 -8.87 1.72
C GLU A 120 3.75 -7.63 2.38
N MET A 121 4.46 -6.50 2.34
CA MET A 121 3.94 -5.25 2.91
C MET A 121 2.78 -4.73 2.05
N TYR A 122 2.93 -4.68 0.73
CA TYR A 122 1.89 -4.19 -0.18
C TYR A 122 0.58 -4.98 -0.07
N THR A 123 0.68 -6.30 0.07
CA THR A 123 -0.48 -7.20 0.25
C THR A 123 -0.91 -7.36 1.69
N THR A 124 -0.21 -6.74 2.65
CA THR A 124 -0.46 -6.79 4.10
C THR A 124 -0.36 -8.19 4.73
N VAL A 125 0.37 -9.10 4.09
CA VAL A 125 0.62 -10.45 4.59
C VAL A 125 1.54 -10.41 5.83
N GLY A 126 2.67 -9.71 5.73
CA GLY A 126 3.59 -9.49 6.86
C GLY A 126 4.07 -10.75 7.59
N PHE A 127 4.34 -11.84 6.88
CA PHE A 127 4.76 -13.12 7.45
C PHE A 127 6.28 -13.21 7.69
N GLY A 128 7.08 -12.61 6.81
CA GLY A 128 8.53 -12.69 6.83
C GLY A 128 9.16 -11.94 8.01
N ASP A 129 10.29 -12.46 8.49
CA ASP A 129 11.10 -11.81 9.51
C ASP A 129 12.11 -10.85 8.86
N TYR A 130 11.78 -9.57 8.86
CA TYR A 130 12.56 -8.51 8.22
C TYR A 130 13.17 -7.58 9.27
N THR A 131 14.50 -7.59 9.38
CA THR A 131 15.23 -6.65 10.25
C THR A 131 15.52 -5.35 9.50
N LEU A 132 14.85 -4.26 9.88
CA LEU A 132 15.09 -2.92 9.32
C LEU A 132 15.91 -2.05 10.29
N VAL A 133 16.82 -1.26 9.73
CA VAL A 133 17.48 -0.17 10.47
C VAL A 133 16.48 0.94 10.80
N GLU A 134 16.75 1.72 11.85
CA GLU A 134 15.80 2.73 12.39
C GLU A 134 15.17 3.60 11.30
N ARG A 135 15.98 4.18 10.42
CA ARG A 135 15.53 5.08 9.33
C ARG A 135 14.53 4.46 8.34
N TRP A 136 14.49 3.14 8.23
CA TRP A 136 13.64 2.43 7.26
C TRP A 136 12.41 1.77 7.90
N LYS A 137 12.24 1.85 9.22
CA LYS A 137 11.11 1.23 9.92
C LYS A 137 9.74 1.77 9.49
N ILE A 138 9.68 2.95 8.88
CA ILE A 138 8.45 3.53 8.33
C ILE A 138 8.04 2.94 6.97
N ILE A 139 8.99 2.38 6.20
CA ILE A 139 8.74 1.84 4.85
C ILE A 139 7.61 0.80 4.83
N PRO A 140 7.60 -0.22 5.71
CA PRO A 140 6.49 -1.19 5.78
C PRO A 140 5.11 -0.54 5.82
N ILE A 141 4.97 0.53 6.60
CA ILE A 141 3.70 1.23 6.81
C ILE A 141 3.29 1.97 5.54
N ILE A 142 4.23 2.66 4.89
CA ILE A 142 3.97 3.40 3.64
C ILE A 142 3.55 2.44 2.53
N ILE A 143 4.27 1.33 2.35
CA ILE A 143 3.96 0.33 1.32
C ILE A 143 2.58 -0.29 1.59
N SER A 144 2.33 -0.75 2.81
CA SER A 144 1.05 -1.37 3.20
C SER A 144 -0.14 -0.42 3.01
N PHE A 145 0.03 0.84 3.40
CA PHE A 145 -1.00 1.86 3.21
C PHE A 145 -1.29 2.08 1.73
N SER A 146 -0.25 2.23 0.89
CA SER A 146 -0.45 2.39 -0.56
C SER A 146 -1.17 1.19 -1.18
N GLY A 147 -0.83 -0.04 -0.78
CA GLY A 147 -1.43 -1.26 -1.32
C GLY A 147 -2.90 -1.42 -0.95
N ILE A 148 -3.27 -1.19 0.32
CA ILE A 148 -4.69 -1.20 0.74
C ILE A 148 -5.49 -0.18 -0.06
N PHE A 149 -4.97 1.04 -0.22
CA PHE A 149 -5.68 2.10 -0.97
C PHE A 149 -5.79 1.76 -2.46
N ALA A 150 -4.73 1.25 -3.08
CA ALA A 150 -4.75 0.83 -4.46
C ALA A 150 -5.82 -0.26 -4.69
N VAL A 151 -5.84 -1.30 -3.87
CA VAL A 151 -6.84 -2.38 -3.96
C VAL A 151 -8.25 -1.85 -3.72
N SER A 152 -8.43 -0.94 -2.75
CA SER A 152 -9.73 -0.34 -2.44
C SER A 152 -10.25 0.56 -3.55
N LEU A 153 -9.37 1.23 -4.31
CA LEU A 153 -9.73 2.06 -5.47
C LEU A 153 -10.02 1.24 -6.74
N SER A 154 -9.64 -0.03 -6.77
CA SER A 154 -9.82 -0.93 -7.92
C SER A 154 -11.21 -1.59 -7.99
N GLY A 155 -12.05 -1.41 -6.96
CA GLY A 155 -13.38 -2.02 -6.82
C GLY A 155 -14.55 -1.17 -7.28
#